data_AF-A0A2R6NAN5-F1
#
_entry.id   AF-A0A2R6NAN5-F1
#
_cell.length_a   1.000
_cell.length_b   1.000
_cell.length_c   1.000
_cell.angle_alpha   90.00
_cell.angle_beta   90.00
_cell.angle_gamma   90.00
#
_symmetry.space_group_name_H-M   'P 1'
#
loop_
_entity.id
_entity.type
_entity.pdbx_description
1 polymer ?
#
loop_
_entity_poly.entity_id
_entity_poly.type
_entity_poly.pdbx_seq_one_letter_code
_entity_poly.pdbx_strand_id
1 'polypeptide(L)'
;MCGIVGCVGRPDETIDVLMHGLAKLEYRGYDSAGVALANGQVEIEKREGKLDNLETALEGIDLDGPVGIGHTRWSTHGPPSDHNSHPHADCEGEVAVIHNGIIENFQTVKDELVAAGHEFESDTDT
;
A
#
# COMPACT_ATOMS: atom_id res chain seq x y z
N MET A 1 12.82 7.68 3.69
CA MET A 1 13.08 6.34 3.09
C MET A 1 11.91 5.46 3.47
N CYS A 2 11.19 4.80 2.57
CA CYS A 2 9.96 4.09 2.96
C CYS A 2 10.19 2.83 3.82
N GLY A 3 9.11 2.24 4.36
CA GLY A 3 9.09 0.98 5.11
C GLY A 3 8.20 -0.08 4.45
N ILE A 4 8.62 -1.35 4.49
CA ILE A 4 7.87 -2.50 3.95
C ILE A 4 7.74 -3.56 5.06
N VAL A 5 6.54 -4.11 5.20
CA VAL A 5 6.25 -5.28 6.05
C VAL A 5 5.46 -6.28 5.21
N GLY A 6 5.75 -7.57 5.36
CA GLY A 6 4.95 -8.65 4.82
C GLY A 6 4.73 -9.71 5.90
N CYS A 7 3.56 -10.32 5.89
CA CYS A 7 3.18 -11.36 6.83
C CYS A 7 2.48 -12.52 6.10
N VAL A 8 2.86 -13.74 6.47
CA VAL A 8 2.12 -14.96 6.14
C VAL A 8 1.87 -15.66 7.47
N GLY A 9 0.61 -15.72 7.89
CA GLY A 9 0.23 -16.06 9.25
C GLY A 9 -1.19 -16.59 9.36
N ARG A 10 -1.77 -16.42 10.56
CA ARG A 10 -3.18 -16.74 10.79
C ARG A 10 -4.06 -15.57 10.34
N PRO A 11 -5.26 -15.84 9.80
CA PRO A 11 -6.12 -14.80 9.26
C PRO A 11 -6.43 -13.66 10.26
N ASP A 12 -6.62 -14.01 11.53
CA ASP A 12 -7.01 -13.11 12.62
C ASP A 12 -5.83 -12.36 13.28
N GLU A 13 -4.59 -12.77 13.02
CA GLU A 13 -3.39 -12.16 13.62
C GLU A 13 -2.59 -11.31 12.62
N THR A 14 -2.87 -11.45 11.31
CA THR A 14 -2.03 -10.87 10.24
C THR A 14 -2.04 -9.34 10.27
N ILE A 15 -3.20 -8.73 10.49
CA ILE A 15 -3.34 -7.26 10.55
C ILE A 15 -2.53 -6.66 11.71
N ASP A 16 -2.59 -7.27 12.90
CA ASP A 16 -1.84 -6.83 14.08
C ASP A 16 -0.32 -6.87 13.85
N VAL A 17 0.16 -7.94 13.19
CA VAL A 17 1.58 -8.09 12.84
C VAL A 17 2.01 -7.00 11.86
N LEU A 18 1.19 -6.68 10.86
CA LEU A 18 1.46 -5.62 9.90
C LEU A 18 1.52 -4.26 10.61
N MET A 19 0.50 -3.91 11.40
CA MET A 19 0.42 -2.63 12.10
C MET A 19 1.59 -2.43 13.07
N HIS A 20 1.95 -3.47 13.84
CA HIS A 20 3.13 -3.42 14.72
C HIS A 20 4.44 -3.27 13.94
N GLY A 21 4.55 -3.93 12.78
CA GLY A 21 5.69 -3.78 11.89
C GLY A 21 5.82 -2.36 11.35
N LEU A 22 4.71 -1.77 10.91
CA LEU A 22 4.65 -0.41 10.37
C LEU A 22 4.99 0.63 11.43
N ALA A 23 4.51 0.47 12.67
CA ALA A 23 4.86 1.36 13.78
C ALA A 23 6.37 1.43 14.03
N LYS A 24 7.08 0.30 13.85
CA LYS A 24 8.55 0.26 13.95
C LYS A 24 9.27 0.91 12.78
N LEU A 25 8.60 1.12 11.64
CA LEU A 25 9.18 1.68 10.42
C LEU A 25 8.72 3.11 10.13
N GLU A 26 7.78 3.66 10.89
CA GLU A 26 7.22 5.01 10.69
C GLU A 26 8.30 6.10 10.68
N TYR A 27 9.38 5.95 11.47
CA TYR A 27 10.50 6.89 11.46
C TYR A 27 11.17 7.04 10.09
N ARG A 28 10.96 6.09 9.17
CA ARG A 28 11.54 6.12 7.84
C ARG A 28 10.64 6.89 6.84
N GLY A 29 9.32 6.82 6.99
CA GLY A 29 8.32 7.49 6.14
C GLY A 29 6.99 7.65 6.86
N TYR A 30 6.38 8.83 6.76
CA TYR A 30 5.21 9.23 7.55
C TYR A 30 4.26 10.16 6.76
N ASP A 31 4.43 10.24 5.44
CA ASP A 31 3.52 11.01 4.58
C ASP A 31 2.22 10.25 4.31
N SER A 32 2.26 8.92 4.41
CA SER A 32 1.12 8.01 4.23
C SER A 32 1.48 6.61 4.72
N ALA A 33 0.46 5.80 5.01
CA ALA A 33 0.59 4.39 5.29
C ALA A 33 -0.59 3.59 4.72
N GLY A 34 -0.38 2.30 4.48
CA GLY A 34 -1.46 1.41 4.07
C GLY A 34 -1.11 -0.07 4.23
N VAL A 35 -2.14 -0.89 4.18
CA VAL A 35 -2.08 -2.35 4.26
C VAL A 35 -2.95 -2.98 3.19
N ALA A 36 -2.60 -4.19 2.77
CA ALA A 36 -3.46 -5.06 1.99
C ALA A 36 -3.42 -6.47 2.59
N LEU A 37 -4.58 -7.10 2.74
CA LEU A 37 -4.72 -8.50 3.14
C LEU A 37 -5.41 -9.28 2.03
N ALA A 38 -5.07 -10.56 1.89
CA ALA A 38 -5.62 -11.44 0.88
C ALA A 38 -6.34 -12.64 1.54
N ASN A 39 -7.64 -12.76 1.28
CA ASN A 39 -8.49 -13.88 1.73
C ASN A 39 -9.51 -14.23 0.63
N GLY A 40 -9.04 -14.84 -0.46
CA GLY A 40 -9.84 -15.09 -1.66
C GLY A 40 -10.03 -13.84 -2.55
N GLN A 41 -9.98 -12.65 -1.97
CA GLN A 41 -9.89 -11.34 -2.63
C GLN A 41 -8.84 -10.48 -1.91
N VAL A 42 -8.34 -9.45 -2.58
CA VAL A 42 -7.44 -8.45 -1.98
C VAL A 42 -8.25 -7.30 -1.42
N GLU A 43 -8.07 -6.99 -0.14
CA GLU A 43 -8.69 -5.86 0.53
C GLU A 43 -7.60 -4.88 0.96
N ILE A 44 -7.76 -3.60 0.58
CA ILE A 44 -6.76 -2.55 0.76
C ILE A 44 -7.34 -1.44 1.63
N GLU A 45 -6.57 -1.02 2.62
CA GLU A 45 -6.87 0.17 3.41
C GLU A 45 -5.62 1.05 3.51
N LYS A 46 -5.76 2.33 3.19
CA LYS A 46 -4.63 3.27 3.06
C LYS A 46 -5.06 4.70 3.36
N ARG A 47 -4.19 5.42 4.07
CA ARG A 47 -4.44 6.79 4.53
C ARG A 47 -3.22 7.68 4.35
N GLU A 48 -3.48 8.92 3.92
CA GLU A 48 -2.54 10.03 4.01
C GLU A 48 -2.20 10.33 5.47
N GLY A 49 -0.96 10.74 5.70
CA GLY A 49 -0.45 11.15 6.99
C GLY A 49 0.22 10.03 7.76
N LYS A 50 0.22 10.19 9.09
CA LYS A 50 0.89 9.29 10.02
C LYS A 50 0.13 7.97 10.17
N LEU A 51 0.81 6.97 10.74
CA LEU A 51 0.23 5.65 10.92
C LEU A 51 -1.06 5.66 11.74
N ASP A 52 -1.18 6.57 12.72
CA ASP A 52 -2.38 6.75 13.55
C ASP A 52 -3.66 6.99 12.72
N ASN A 53 -3.55 7.61 11.54
CA ASN A 53 -4.69 7.81 10.64
C ASN A 53 -5.18 6.48 10.06
N LEU A 54 -4.25 5.58 9.70
CA LEU A 54 -4.57 4.24 9.23
C LEU A 54 -5.14 3.39 10.37
N GLU A 55 -4.55 3.49 11.58
CA GLU A 55 -5.07 2.81 12.76
C GLU A 55 -6.52 3.20 13.05
N THR A 56 -6.82 4.50 13.04
CA THR A 56 -8.18 5.02 13.19
C THR A 56 -9.11 4.52 12.09
N ALA A 57 -8.63 4.45 10.85
CA ALA A 57 -9.43 3.98 9.73
C ALA A 57 -9.81 2.50 9.82
N LEU A 58 -8.95 1.69 10.42
CA LEU A 58 -9.19 0.26 10.64
C LEU A 58 -10.15 -0.01 11.81
N GLU A 59 -10.44 0.98 12.65
CA GLU A 59 -11.41 0.82 13.74
C GLU A 59 -12.80 0.47 13.19
N GLY A 60 -13.26 -0.76 13.45
CA GLY A 60 -14.57 -1.25 13.01
C GLY A 60 -14.61 -1.81 11.59
N ILE A 61 -13.46 -1.98 10.94
CA ILE A 61 -13.32 -2.75 9.70
C ILE A 61 -12.82 -4.16 10.04
N ASP A 62 -13.57 -5.18 9.63
CA ASP A 62 -13.11 -6.57 9.71
C ASP A 62 -12.22 -6.88 8.50
N LEU A 63 -10.94 -6.47 8.58
CA LEU A 63 -9.93 -6.76 7.57
C LEU A 63 -9.11 -7.98 8.01
N ASP A 64 -9.33 -9.13 7.36
CA ASP A 64 -8.68 -10.41 7.71
C ASP A 64 -8.05 -11.12 6.51
N GLY A 65 -7.13 -12.03 6.80
CA GLY A 65 -6.52 -12.87 5.77
C GLY A 65 -5.17 -13.44 6.16
N PRO A 66 -4.83 -14.67 5.71
CA PRO A 66 -3.59 -15.33 6.09
C PRO A 66 -2.33 -14.72 5.47
N VAL A 67 -2.47 -13.82 4.49
CA VAL A 67 -1.35 -13.16 3.81
C VAL A 67 -1.65 -11.68 3.75
N GLY A 68 -0.65 -10.86 4.08
CA GLY A 68 -0.79 -9.42 3.94
C GLY A 68 0.53 -8.68 3.83
N ILE A 69 0.44 -7.45 3.35
CA ILE A 69 1.57 -6.54 3.13
C ILE A 69 1.21 -5.16 3.68
N GLY A 70 2.21 -4.42 4.15
CA GLY A 70 2.05 -3.07 4.67
C GLY A 70 3.18 -2.16 4.22
N HIS A 71 2.87 -0.87 4.08
CA HIS A 71 3.84 0.14 3.66
C HIS A 71 3.72 1.42 4.46
N THR A 72 4.87 2.03 4.77
CA THR A 72 4.94 3.45 5.17
C THR A 72 5.71 4.23 4.11
N ARG A 73 5.13 5.36 3.67
CA ARG A 73 5.59 6.08 2.49
C ARG A 73 6.23 7.42 2.85
N TRP A 74 7.31 7.71 2.13
CA TRP A 74 7.91 9.03 2.00
C TRP A 74 7.82 9.42 0.52
N SER A 75 7.06 10.46 0.20
CA SER A 75 6.63 10.74 -1.17
C SER A 75 7.78 11.26 -2.04
N THR A 76 7.94 10.69 -3.23
CA THR A 76 8.90 11.13 -4.27
C THR A 76 8.17 11.58 -5.53
N HIS A 77 7.30 10.72 -6.09
CA HIS A 77 6.37 11.04 -7.17
C HIS A 77 4.93 11.11 -6.64
N GLY A 78 4.16 12.11 -7.08
CA GLY A 78 2.81 12.37 -6.58
C GLY A 78 2.80 12.94 -5.15
N PRO A 79 1.90 13.89 -4.83
CA PRO A 79 1.77 14.39 -3.47
C PRO A 79 1.27 13.26 -2.53
N PRO A 80 1.50 13.39 -1.21
CA PRO A 80 0.80 12.57 -0.22
C PRO A 80 -0.71 12.63 -0.45
N SER A 81 -1.36 11.47 -0.52
CA SER A 81 -2.81 11.31 -0.61
C SER A 81 -3.15 9.83 -0.38
N ASP A 82 -4.39 9.52 0.00
CA ASP A 82 -4.87 8.12 0.12
C ASP A 82 -4.63 7.37 -1.19
N HIS A 83 -4.98 8.00 -2.31
CA HIS A 83 -4.82 7.44 -3.64
C HIS A 83 -3.32 7.11 -3.94
N ASN A 84 -2.38 8.02 -3.68
CA ASN A 84 -0.94 7.80 -3.93
C ASN A 84 -0.24 6.95 -2.84
N SER A 85 -0.97 6.56 -1.79
CA SER A 85 -0.45 5.67 -0.76
C SER A 85 -0.33 4.25 -1.33
N HIS A 86 0.69 3.54 -0.89
CA HIS A 86 0.78 2.10 -1.10
C HIS A 86 -0.11 1.36 -0.08
N PRO A 87 -0.61 0.14 -0.40
CA PRO A 87 -0.42 -0.61 -1.64
C PRO A 87 -1.17 -0.07 -2.87
N HIS A 88 -0.62 -0.36 -4.06
CA HIS A 88 -1.31 -0.15 -5.34
C HIS A 88 -1.90 -1.46 -5.84
N ALA A 89 -3.10 -1.39 -6.42
CA ALA A 89 -3.78 -2.51 -7.05
C ALA A 89 -3.62 -2.45 -8.58
N ASP A 90 -3.78 -3.60 -9.24
CA ASP A 90 -4.02 -3.65 -10.68
C ASP A 90 -5.48 -3.26 -11.04
N CYS A 91 -5.81 -3.24 -12.33
CA CYS A 91 -7.12 -2.78 -12.81
C CYS A 91 -8.30 -3.62 -12.30
N GLU A 92 -8.07 -4.88 -11.93
CA GLU A 92 -9.11 -5.81 -11.47
C GLU A 92 -9.10 -6.02 -9.95
N GLY A 93 -8.13 -5.43 -9.23
CA GLY A 93 -7.98 -5.61 -7.79
C GLY A 93 -7.50 -7.00 -7.38
N GLU A 94 -6.90 -7.76 -8.29
CA GLU A 94 -6.39 -9.11 -8.05
C GLU A 94 -4.98 -9.12 -7.47
N VAL A 95 -4.20 -8.05 -7.71
CA VAL A 95 -2.80 -7.94 -7.30
C VAL A 95 -2.57 -6.66 -6.51
N ALA A 96 -1.95 -6.76 -5.33
CA ALA A 96 -1.46 -5.61 -4.58
C ALA A 96 0.08 -5.58 -4.53
N VAL A 97 0.65 -4.40 -4.76
CA VAL A 97 2.10 -4.18 -4.77
C VAL A 97 2.49 -3.04 -3.83
N ILE A 98 3.62 -3.22 -3.15
CA ILE A 98 4.32 -2.20 -2.38
C ILE A 98 5.77 -2.10 -2.85
N HIS A 99 6.32 -0.89 -2.89
CA HIS A 99 7.62 -0.63 -3.49
C HIS A 99 8.43 0.37 -2.66
N ASN A 100 9.73 0.10 -2.54
CA ASN A 100 10.73 1.01 -1.99
C ASN A 100 11.83 1.19 -3.04
N GLY A 101 11.85 2.34 -3.69
CA GLY A 101 12.78 2.64 -4.76
C GLY A 101 12.22 3.71 -5.68
N ILE A 102 12.79 3.80 -6.88
CA ILE A 102 12.29 4.62 -7.97
C ILE A 102 12.32 3.77 -9.24
N ILE A 103 11.21 3.72 -9.97
CA ILE A 103 11.15 3.13 -11.31
C ILE A 103 11.48 4.23 -12.32
N GLU A 104 12.74 4.32 -12.73
CA GLU A 104 13.27 5.46 -13.51
C GLU A 104 12.60 5.64 -14.88
N ASN A 105 12.05 4.56 -15.44
CA ASN A 105 11.38 4.57 -16.74
C ASN A 105 9.83 4.46 -16.63
N PHE A 106 9.24 4.80 -15.47
CA PHE A 106 7.80 4.63 -15.24
C PHE A 106 6.93 5.35 -16.28
N GLN A 107 7.34 6.54 -16.75
CA GLN A 107 6.57 7.29 -17.75
C GLN A 107 6.46 6.51 -19.07
N THR A 108 7.55 5.91 -19.53
CA THR A 108 7.54 5.08 -20.76
C THR A 108 6.64 3.87 -20.59
N VAL A 109 6.74 3.17 -19.45
CA VAL A 109 5.90 2.01 -19.14
C VAL A 109 4.42 2.40 -19.03
N LYS A 110 4.12 3.53 -18.37
CA LYS A 110 2.76 4.08 -18.23
C LYS A 110 2.16 4.42 -19.59
N ASP A 111 2.91 5.07 -20.48
CA ASP A 111 2.44 5.41 -21.82
C ASP A 111 2.11 4.15 -22.65
N GLU A 112 2.94 3.10 -22.56
CA GLU A 112 2.69 1.80 -23.21
C GLU A 112 1.43 1.11 -22.66
N LEU A 113 1.25 1.10 -21.33
CA LEU A 113 0.10 0.48 -20.67
C LEU A 113 -1.20 1.25 -20.95
N VAL A 114 -1.18 2.58 -20.96
CA VAL A 114 -2.33 3.41 -21.34
C VAL A 114 -2.70 3.17 -22.80
N ALA A 115 -1.71 3.06 -23.71
CA ALA A 115 -1.96 2.72 -25.11
C ALA A 115 -2.57 1.31 -25.29
N ALA A 116 -2.27 0.39 -24.37
CA ALA A 116 -2.87 -0.95 -24.32
C ALA A 116 -4.26 -0.97 -23.65
N GLY A 117 -4.74 0.15 -23.09
CA GLY A 117 -6.07 0.29 -22.49
C GLY A 117 -6.13 0.15 -20.97
N HIS A 118 -4.97 0.16 -20.27
CA HIS A 118 -4.95 0.16 -18.81
C HIS A 118 -5.26 1.56 -18.25
N GLU A 119 -6.03 1.59 -17.17
CA GLU A 119 -6.36 2.80 -16.43
C GLU A 119 -5.45 2.93 -15.21
N PHE A 120 -4.93 4.14 -14.99
CA PHE A 120 -4.10 4.46 -13.83
C PHE A 120 -4.87 5.37 -12.90
N GLU A 121 -4.97 4.95 -11.65
CA GLU A 121 -5.55 5.79 -10.61
C GLU A 121 -4.50 6.75 -10.03
N SER A 122 -3.20 6.43 -10.20
CA SER A 122 -2.07 7.09 -9.53
C SER A 122 -1.11 7.93 -10.33
N ASP A 123 -0.47 8.84 -9.58
CA ASP A 123 0.65 9.67 -10.01
C ASP A 123 2.01 9.09 -9.57
N THR A 124 2.01 7.88 -9.00
CA THR A 124 3.20 7.20 -8.49
C THR A 124 3.91 6.43 -9.61
N ASP A 125 5.20 6.17 -9.39
CA ASP A 125 6.01 5.36 -10.31
C ASP A 125 5.84 3.85 -10.09
N THR A 126 5.35 3.45 -8.91
CA THR A 126 4.96 2.07 -8.55
C THR A 126 3.70 1.65 -9.29
#